data_AF-A0A381P7L4-F1
#
_entry.id   AF-A0A381P7L4-F1
#
_cell.length_a   1.000
_cell.length_b   1.000
_cell.length_c   1.000
_cell.angle_alpha   90.00
_cell.angle_beta   90.00
_cell.angle_gamma   90.00
#
_symmetry.space_group_name_H-M   'P 1'
#
loop_
_entity.id
_entity.type
_entity.pdbx_description
1 polymer ?
#
loop_
_entity_poly.entity_id
_entity_poly.type
_entity_poly.pdbx_seq_one_letter_code
_entity_poly.pdbx_strand_id
1 'polypeptide(L)' 'MQIVEEGWLEEIGPIGSTEEAMLSLSSDRKENSRLSCQITVSEELDGLVVKTPEFQL' A
#
# COMPACT_ATOMS: atom_id res chain seq x y z
N MET A 1 3.96 2.62 6.05
CA MET A 1 3.59 2.76 4.63
C MET A 1 4.47 1.85 3.79
N GLN A 2 3.92 1.21 2.76
CA GLN A 2 4.66 0.40 1.79
C GLN A 2 4.30 0.85 0.37
N ILE A 3 5.19 0.60 -0.58
CA ILE A 3 4.98 0.87 -2.01
C ILE A 3 4.71 -0.48 -2.67
N VAL A 4 3.56 -0.64 -3.28
CA VAL A 4 3.15 -1.90 -3.90
C VAL A 4 3.55 -1.91 -5.37
N GLU A 5 4.05 -3.03 -5.88
CA GLU A 5 4.30 -3.18 -7.32
C GLU A 5 3.01 -3.00 -8.13
N GLU A 6 3.11 -2.33 -9.28
CA GLU A 6 1.93 -1.89 -10.06
C GLU A 6 1.02 -3.05 -10.46
N GLY A 7 1.60 -4.21 -10.76
CA GLY A 7 0.86 -5.43 -11.14
C GLY A 7 -0.03 -6.00 -10.04
N TRP A 8 0.11 -5.53 -8.79
CA TRP A 8 -0.73 -5.96 -7.67
C TRP A 8 -1.84 -4.98 -7.35
N LEU A 9 -1.79 -3.74 -7.86
CA LEU A 9 -2.73 -2.67 -7.47
C LEU A 9 -4.20 -3.03 -7.71
N GLU A 10 -4.50 -3.79 -8.77
CA GLU A 10 -5.85 -4.29 -9.04
C GLU A 10 -6.29 -5.33 -8.02
N GLU A 11 -5.42 -6.27 -7.64
CA GLU A 11 -5.70 -7.38 -6.70
C GLU A 11 -5.94 -6.88 -5.26
N ILE A 12 -5.15 -5.91 -4.79
CA ILE A 12 -5.32 -5.30 -3.46
C ILE A 12 -6.50 -4.30 -3.39
N GLY A 13 -7.10 -3.97 -4.53
CA GLY A 13 -8.23 -3.07 -4.63
C GLY A 13 -7.94 -1.62 -4.23
N PRO A 14 -8.98 -0.77 -4.24
CA PRO A 14 -8.83 0.67 -4.02
C PRO A 14 -8.45 1.02 -2.57
N ILE A 15 -7.85 2.19 -2.41
CA ILE A 15 -7.60 2.81 -1.10
C ILE A 15 -8.92 3.18 -0.42
N GLY A 16 -9.03 2.86 0.87
CA GLY A 16 -10.15 3.32 1.70
C GLY A 16 -9.96 4.75 2.20
N SER A 17 -11.05 5.42 2.58
CA SER A 17 -11.00 6.84 3.04
C SER A 17 -10.10 7.08 4.26
N THR A 18 -10.04 6.12 5.19
CA THR A 18 -9.14 6.19 6.36
C THR A 18 -7.67 6.06 5.95
N GLU A 19 -7.39 5.16 5.01
CA GLU A 19 -6.05 4.95 4.46
C GLU A 19 -5.59 6.21 3.71
N GLU A 20 -6.46 6.81 2.91
CA GLU A 20 -6.17 8.07 2.20
C GLU A 20 -5.84 9.21 3.16
N ALA A 21 -6.62 9.38 4.22
CA ALA A 21 -6.35 10.40 5.23
C ALA A 21 -4.97 10.24 5.86
N MET A 22 -4.59 9.01 6.24
CA MET A 22 -3.27 8.72 6.82
C MET A 22 -2.13 8.90 5.81
N LEU A 23 -2.31 8.45 4.57
CA LEU A 23 -1.32 8.61 3.50
C LEU A 23 -1.11 10.08 3.12
N SER A 24 -2.15 10.91 3.22
CA SER A 24 -2.05 12.35 2.94
C SER A 24 -1.15 13.10 3.93
N LEU A 25 -0.90 12.53 5.12
CA LEU A 25 0.03 13.10 6.10
C LEU A 25 1.50 12.81 5.74
N SER A 26 1.75 11.88 4.82
CA SER A 26 3.09 11.46 4.46
C SER A 26 3.59 12.18 3.22
N SER A 27 4.72 12.88 3.35
CA SER A 27 5.32 13.69 2.28
C SER A 27 5.82 12.84 1.10
N ASP A 28 6.22 11.58 1.35
CA ASP A 28 6.73 10.63 0.36
C ASP A 28 5.65 9.70 -0.23
N ARG A 29 4.37 10.06 -0.12
CA ARG A 29 3.28 9.27 -0.72
C ARG A 29 3.46 9.18 -2.23
N LYS A 30 3.36 7.96 -2.76
CA LYS A 30 3.21 7.63 -4.19
C LYS A 30 1.81 7.11 -4.49
N GLU A 31 1.46 7.03 -5.76
CA GLU A 31 0.16 6.51 -6.21
C GLU A 31 -0.06 5.05 -5.78
N ASN A 32 1.02 4.27 -5.75
CA ASN A 32 1.05 2.89 -5.29
C ASN A 32 1.43 2.73 -3.80
N SER A 33 1.41 3.82 -3.03
CA SER A 33 1.62 3.74 -1.58
C SER A 33 0.38 3.18 -0.88
N ARG A 34 0.57 2.12 -0.11
CA ARG A 34 -0.47 1.48 0.71
C ARG A 34 -0.05 1.34 2.16
N LEU A 35 -1.02 1.30 3.06
CA LEU A 35 -0.81 0.91 4.44
C LEU A 35 -0.92 -0.61 4.53
N SER A 36 0.17 -1.28 4.94
CA SER A 36 0.22 -2.74 5.08
C SER A 36 -0.86 -3.29 6.00
N CYS A 37 -1.24 -2.54 7.03
CA CYS A 37 -2.31 -2.92 7.96
C CYS A 37 -3.72 -2.87 7.36
N GLN A 38 -3.90 -2.28 6.17
CA GLN A 38 -5.17 -2.22 5.45
C GLN A 38 -5.24 -3.23 4.30
N ILE A 39 -4.14 -3.93 4.01
CA ILE A 39 -4.09 -4.99 3.03
C ILE A 39 -4.45 -6.31 3.72
N THR A 40 -5.58 -6.89 3.35
CA THR A 40 -5.96 -8.23 3.78
C THR A 40 -5.22 -9.25 2.92
N VAL A 41 -4.36 -10.07 3.52
CA VAL A 41 -3.65 -11.13 2.81
C VAL A 41 -4.62 -12.27 2.47
N SER A 42 -4.70 -12.61 1.19
CA SER A 42 -5.46 -13.75 0.65
C SER A 42 -4.54 -14.63 -0.22
N GLU A 43 -5.03 -15.80 -0.64
CA GLU A 43 -4.29 -16.67 -1.58
C GLU A 43 -4.04 -16.00 -2.94
N GLU A 44 -4.89 -15.04 -3.33
CA GLU A 44 -4.73 -14.26 -4.56
C GLU A 44 -3.49 -13.36 -4.51
N LEU A 45 -2.98 -13.04 -3.31
CA LEU A 45 -1.79 -12.23 -3.09
C LEU A 45 -0.51 -13.06 -2.90
N ASP A 46 -0.52 -14.35 -3.25
CA ASP A 46 0.68 -15.18 -3.17
C ASP A 46 1.77 -14.69 -4.13
N GLY A 47 2.91 -14.27 -3.58
CA GLY A 47 3.98 -13.63 -4.33
C GLY A 47 3.92 -12.09 -4.38
N LEU A 48 3.04 -11.46 -3.61
CA LEU A 48 2.97 -10.00 -3.48
C LEU A 48 4.34 -9.38 -3.19
N VAL A 49 4.76 -8.48 -4.08
CA VAL A 49 6.00 -7.71 -3.92
C VAL A 49 5.68 -6.30 -3.44
N VAL A 50 6.28 -5.93 -2.31
CA VAL A 50 6.20 -4.58 -1.76
C VAL A 50 7.60 -4.05 -1.48
N LYS A 51 7.76 -2.75 -1.69
CA LYS A 51 8.96 -2.01 -1.33
C LYS A 51 8.71 -1.20 -0.08
N THR A 52 9.55 -1.40 0.91
CA THR A 52 9.57 -0.58 2.12
C THR A 52 10.27 0.75 1.83
N PRO A 53 9.68 1.91 2.21
CA PRO A 53 10.34 3.20 2.10
C PRO A 53 11.53 3.28 3.06
N GLU A 54 12.50 4.16 2.76
CA GLU A 54 13.70 4.35 3.58
C GLU A 54 13.40 4.85 5.00
N PHE A 55 12.28 5.54 5.19
CA PHE A 55 11.80 5.99 6.50
C PHE A 55 10.38 5.51 6.76
N GLN A 56 10.18 4.93 7.94
CA GLN A 56 8.88 4.69 8.55
C GLN A 56 8.87 5.46 9.88
N LEU A 57 8.19 6.61 9.89
CA LEU A 57 7.96 7.42 11.10
C LEU A 57 6.70 6.93 11.82
#